data_AF-A0A7S0R3R4-F1
#
_entry.id   AF-A0A7S0R3R4-F1
#
_cell.length_a   1.000
_cell.length_b   1.000
_cell.length_c   1.000
_cell.angle_alpha   90.00
_cell.angle_beta   90.00
_cell.angle_gamma   90.00
#
_symmetry.space_group_name_H-M   'P 1'
#
loop_
_entity.id
_entity.type
_entity.pdbx_description
1 polymer ?
#
loop_
_entity_poly.entity_id
_entity_poly.type
_entity_poly.pdbx_seq_one_letter_code
_entity_poly.pdbx_strand_id
1 'polypeptide(L)'
;MHALRSFPLFRLLSHQHSAQRAGLSRPGVSSCVHRQACLGGGSQRNVTRASHARVVSASLAPPTEVLVLSKVEGLAEALTAACGGSAAVTAMDITSPDEQVLREASVIVADPPSFAGVSDQCSSLVWLQSTFAGCDALIKTTTKRDFTCTRLSGVFGPKISEYTMLHILAIERNLKQTWADQDSRVWGRRDGQQSYRTLDQLTLGVLGVGDIGAHVAQTAKAFGMTVWGCRRSEEGAEGVDRMFTTEQLPEFLAGCDYVVNTMPSTALTRGLLDRSKGGAPALAACRGAVLINVGR
;
A
#
# COMPACT_ATOMS: atom_id res chain seq x y z
N MET A 1 -8.03 -35.97 21.04
CA MET A 1 -9.35 -36.41 20.57
C MET A 1 -10.32 -35.24 20.70
N HIS A 2 -10.82 -34.73 19.56
CA HIS A 2 -12.03 -33.88 19.33
C HIS A 2 -12.33 -32.67 20.25
N ALA A 3 -12.77 -31.49 19.81
CA ALA A 3 -13.09 -30.92 18.50
C ALA A 3 -13.39 -29.41 18.68
N LEU A 4 -13.25 -28.67 17.58
CA LEU A 4 -13.73 -27.31 17.31
C LEU A 4 -15.21 -27.06 17.67
N ARG A 5 -15.53 -25.79 18.02
CA ARG A 5 -16.82 -25.02 17.88
C ARG A 5 -16.88 -23.98 19.02
N SER A 6 -17.21 -22.70 18.93
CA SER A 6 -17.75 -21.82 17.88
C SER A 6 -17.64 -20.36 18.38
N PHE A 7 -17.47 -19.39 17.48
CA PHE A 7 -17.83 -17.99 17.72
C PHE A 7 -19.36 -17.84 17.89
N PRO A 8 -19.82 -16.81 18.62
CA PRO A 8 -20.98 -16.07 18.14
C PRO A 8 -20.80 -14.55 18.18
N LEU A 9 -21.20 -13.94 17.06
CA LEU A 9 -21.61 -12.55 16.91
C LEU A 9 -22.62 -12.17 18.02
N PHE A 10 -22.51 -10.95 18.55
CA PHE A 10 -23.64 -10.27 19.17
C PHE A 10 -24.12 -9.11 18.29
N ARG A 11 -25.40 -9.19 17.94
CA ARG A 11 -26.19 -8.23 17.18
C ARG A 11 -27.18 -7.59 18.15
N LEU A 12 -27.46 -6.30 17.93
CA LEU A 12 -28.61 -5.50 18.41
C LEU A 12 -28.68 -5.09 19.89
N LEU A 13 -28.65 -3.77 20.10
CA LEU A 13 -29.79 -3.07 20.72
C LEU A 13 -30.17 -1.86 19.86
N SER A 14 -31.26 -2.03 19.11
CA SER A 14 -32.06 -0.96 18.53
C SER A 14 -33.05 -0.48 19.59
N HIS A 15 -33.01 0.80 19.97
CA HIS A 15 -34.14 1.44 20.64
C HIS A 15 -35.04 2.09 19.60
N GLN A 16 -36.27 1.56 19.50
CA GLN A 16 -37.37 2.20 18.81
C GLN A 16 -37.88 3.38 19.64
N HIS A 17 -38.07 4.53 19.00
CA HIS A 17 -39.18 5.43 19.32
C HIS A 17 -40.01 5.61 18.05
N SER A 18 -41.22 5.06 18.08
CA SER A 18 -42.30 5.31 17.13
C SER A 18 -43.05 6.58 17.52
N ALA A 19 -43.17 7.53 16.60
CA ALA A 19 -44.29 8.48 16.56
C ALA A 19 -44.72 8.67 15.10
N GLN A 20 -46.03 8.81 14.93
CA GLN A 20 -46.81 8.49 13.74
C GLN A 20 -46.70 9.48 12.57
N ARG A 21 -47.11 8.95 11.41
CA ARG A 21 -47.29 9.53 10.08
C ARG A 21 -48.15 10.79 10.04
N ALA A 22 -47.80 11.71 9.14
CA ALA A 22 -48.77 12.39 8.28
C ALA A 22 -48.13 12.56 6.89
N GLY A 23 -48.75 11.97 5.87
CA GLY A 23 -48.34 12.14 4.47
C GLY A 23 -48.96 13.39 3.88
N LEU A 24 -48.30 13.96 2.86
CA LEU A 24 -48.91 14.72 1.78
C LEU A 24 -47.91 14.78 0.61
N SER A 25 -48.45 14.53 -0.59
CA SER A 25 -47.79 14.37 -1.88
C SER A 25 -47.65 15.71 -2.64
N ARG A 26 -46.45 15.93 -3.23
CA ARG A 26 -46.02 16.63 -4.49
C ARG A 26 -46.95 17.69 -5.15
N PRO A 27 -46.43 18.77 -5.80
CA PRO A 27 -45.41 18.77 -6.89
C PRO A 27 -44.33 19.89 -6.77
N GLY A 28 -43.11 19.79 -7.31
CA GLY A 28 -42.73 20.00 -8.72
C GLY A 28 -42.95 21.46 -9.18
N VAL A 29 -41.92 22.31 -9.29
CA VAL A 29 -41.51 23.20 -10.44
C VAL A 29 -40.20 23.96 -10.11
N SER A 30 -39.33 24.08 -11.12
CA SER A 30 -38.49 25.22 -11.49
C SER A 30 -37.03 25.35 -11.03
N SER A 31 -36.19 25.08 -12.04
CA SER A 31 -34.93 25.75 -12.37
C SER A 31 -34.80 27.20 -11.90
N CYS A 32 -33.64 27.56 -11.35
CA CYS A 32 -33.12 28.92 -11.47
C CYS A 32 -31.65 28.87 -11.92
N VAL A 33 -31.47 29.36 -13.14
CA VAL A 33 -30.21 29.57 -13.83
C VAL A 33 -29.63 30.90 -13.34
N HIS A 34 -28.40 30.91 -12.86
CA HIS A 34 -27.57 32.11 -12.87
C HIS A 34 -26.27 31.84 -13.62
N ARG A 35 -26.28 32.25 -14.89
CA ARG A 35 -25.09 32.61 -15.65
C ARG A 35 -24.61 33.96 -15.14
N GLN A 36 -23.32 34.06 -14.83
CA GLN A 36 -22.59 35.26 -15.19
C GLN A 36 -21.21 34.87 -15.68
N ALA A 37 -21.00 35.12 -16.96
CA ALA A 37 -19.73 35.02 -17.66
C ALA A 37 -18.96 36.32 -17.47
N CYS A 38 -17.65 36.24 -17.31
CA CYS A 38 -16.71 37.23 -17.83
C CYS A 38 -15.46 36.52 -18.35
N LEU A 39 -15.05 36.98 -19.53
CA LEU A 39 -14.07 36.42 -20.45
C LEU A 39 -12.66 36.94 -20.15
N GLY A 40 -11.67 36.16 -20.58
CA GLY A 40 -10.24 36.51 -20.66
C GLY A 40 -9.42 35.22 -20.48
N GLY A 41 -9.01 34.50 -21.51
CA GLY A 41 -8.16 34.98 -22.59
C GLY A 41 -6.70 34.64 -22.24
N GLY A 42 -6.30 33.37 -22.41
CA GLY A 42 -4.98 32.89 -21.99
C GLY A 42 -4.63 31.53 -22.57
N SER A 43 -4.13 31.57 -23.81
CA SER A 43 -3.30 30.59 -24.50
C SER A 43 -2.84 29.33 -23.74
N GLN A 44 -3.27 28.18 -24.26
CA GLN A 44 -2.55 26.90 -24.40
C GLN A 44 -1.29 26.67 -23.54
N ARG A 45 -1.35 25.62 -22.71
CA ARG A 45 -0.41 24.50 -22.76
C ARG A 45 -0.92 23.33 -21.91
N ASN A 46 -1.51 22.33 -22.59
CA ASN A 46 -1.67 20.99 -22.04
C ASN A 46 -0.27 20.44 -21.74
N VAL A 47 0.06 20.30 -20.46
CA VAL A 47 1.25 19.53 -20.02
C VAL A 47 0.76 18.30 -19.28
N THR A 48 0.13 17.38 -20.03
CA THR A 48 0.10 15.97 -19.64
C THR A 48 1.46 15.38 -19.94
N ARG A 49 2.36 15.40 -18.96
CA ARG A 49 3.59 14.60 -19.02
C ARG A 49 3.58 13.65 -17.83
N ALA A 50 2.86 12.53 -18.02
CA ALA A 50 3.10 11.34 -17.23
C ALA A 50 4.61 11.04 -17.29
N SER A 51 5.26 10.94 -16.14
CA SER A 51 6.64 10.47 -16.04
C SER A 51 6.67 9.02 -16.52
N HIS A 52 6.95 8.85 -17.81
CA HIS A 52 7.10 7.54 -18.42
C HIS A 52 8.33 6.88 -17.81
N ALA A 53 8.12 5.92 -16.89
CA ALA A 53 8.95 4.74 -16.92
C ALA A 53 8.94 4.28 -18.39
N ARG A 54 10.11 4.15 -19.00
CA ARG A 54 10.24 3.70 -20.38
C ARG A 54 9.66 2.28 -20.42
N VAL A 55 8.36 2.16 -20.68
CA VAL A 55 7.73 0.90 -21.04
C VAL A 55 8.36 0.58 -22.38
N VAL A 56 9.39 -0.24 -22.35
CA VAL A 56 9.92 -0.86 -23.56
C VAL A 56 8.80 -1.77 -24.01
N SER A 57 7.90 -1.26 -24.87
CA SER A 57 6.96 -2.10 -25.59
C SER A 57 7.74 -2.82 -26.70
N ALA A 58 8.61 -3.73 -26.29
CA ALA A 58 8.89 -4.85 -27.15
C ALA A 58 7.54 -5.56 -27.28
N SER A 59 6.99 -5.60 -28.50
CA SER A 59 5.85 -6.45 -28.81
C SER A 59 6.30 -7.89 -28.59
N LEU A 60 6.22 -8.36 -27.35
CA LEU A 60 6.40 -9.76 -27.02
C LEU A 60 5.30 -10.52 -27.75
N ALA A 61 5.69 -11.52 -28.55
CA ALA A 61 4.72 -12.48 -29.04
C ALA A 61 3.96 -13.06 -27.82
N PRO A 62 2.64 -13.31 -27.94
CA PRO A 62 1.89 -13.88 -26.84
C PRO A 62 2.56 -15.18 -26.39
N PRO A 63 2.85 -15.34 -25.09
CA PRO A 63 3.58 -16.50 -24.61
C PRO A 63 2.74 -17.76 -24.83
N THR A 64 3.38 -18.81 -25.35
CA THR A 64 2.76 -20.14 -25.46
C THR A 64 2.91 -20.95 -24.18
N GLU A 65 3.85 -20.57 -23.31
CA GLU A 65 4.12 -21.23 -22.03
C GLU A 65 4.44 -20.20 -20.94
N VAL A 66 3.96 -20.47 -19.72
CA VAL A 66 4.20 -19.66 -18.53
C VAL A 66 4.62 -20.57 -17.39
N LEU A 67 5.81 -20.33 -16.84
CA LEU A 67 6.30 -21.03 -15.67
C LEU A 67 5.94 -20.25 -14.40
N VAL A 68 5.40 -20.93 -13.39
CA VAL A 68 5.01 -20.34 -12.11
C VAL A 68 5.96 -20.81 -11.00
N LEU A 69 6.69 -19.87 -10.41
CA LEU A 69 7.61 -20.07 -9.28
C LEU A 69 7.12 -19.27 -8.07
N SER A 70 5.95 -19.61 -7.55
CA SER A 70 5.30 -18.88 -6.46
C SER A 70 4.67 -19.82 -5.44
N LYS A 71 4.66 -19.38 -4.18
CA LYS A 71 3.98 -20.06 -3.08
C LYS A 71 2.52 -19.63 -2.93
N VAL A 72 2.02 -18.76 -3.80
CA VAL A 72 0.62 -18.32 -3.78
C VAL A 72 -0.27 -19.49 -4.23
N GLU A 73 -1.06 -19.99 -3.29
CA GLU A 73 -2.04 -21.06 -3.52
C GLU A 73 -3.05 -20.64 -4.60
N GLY A 74 -3.33 -21.54 -5.56
CA GLY A 74 -4.29 -21.28 -6.63
C GLY A 74 -3.78 -20.39 -7.76
N LEU A 75 -2.52 -19.90 -7.71
CA LEU A 75 -2.03 -18.96 -8.72
C LEU A 75 -1.92 -19.58 -10.11
N ALA A 76 -1.42 -20.81 -10.20
CA ALA A 76 -1.27 -21.49 -11.48
C ALA A 76 -2.63 -21.74 -12.13
N GLU A 77 -3.60 -22.21 -11.36
CA GLU A 77 -4.97 -22.46 -11.80
C GLU A 77 -5.66 -21.17 -12.26
N ALA A 78 -5.48 -20.08 -11.51
CA ALA A 78 -6.00 -18.77 -11.90
C ALA A 78 -5.38 -18.26 -13.20
N LEU A 79 -4.08 -18.47 -13.40
CA LEU A 79 -3.38 -18.12 -14.64
C LEU A 79 -3.84 -19.02 -15.81
N THR A 80 -3.99 -20.32 -15.60
CA THR A 80 -4.53 -21.24 -16.63
C THR A 80 -5.90 -20.79 -17.10
N ALA A 81 -6.79 -20.43 -16.16
CA ALA A 81 -8.12 -19.91 -16.47
C ALA A 81 -8.05 -18.58 -17.22
N ALA A 82 -7.17 -17.66 -16.81
CA ALA A 82 -6.99 -16.36 -17.44
C ALA A 82 -6.39 -16.44 -18.87
N CYS A 83 -5.49 -17.41 -19.11
CA CYS A 83 -4.88 -17.64 -20.41
C CYS A 83 -5.88 -18.23 -21.43
N GLY A 84 -6.94 -18.91 -20.97
CA GLY A 84 -8.00 -19.43 -21.83
C GLY A 84 -7.50 -20.36 -22.95
N GLY A 85 -6.43 -21.12 -22.68
CA GLY A 85 -5.77 -22.00 -23.67
C GLY A 85 -4.74 -21.32 -24.58
N SER A 86 -4.53 -20.00 -24.45
CA SER A 86 -3.51 -19.27 -25.23
C SER A 86 -2.09 -19.59 -24.80
N ALA A 87 -1.90 -20.08 -23.57
CA ALA A 87 -0.62 -20.48 -23.00
C ALA A 87 -0.80 -21.70 -22.09
N ALA A 88 0.15 -22.63 -22.12
CA ALA A 88 0.27 -23.67 -21.10
C ALA A 88 0.88 -23.06 -19.82
N VAL A 89 0.31 -23.37 -18.66
CA VAL A 89 0.79 -22.85 -17.37
C VAL A 89 1.29 -24.02 -16.53
N THR A 90 2.55 -23.96 -16.12
CA THR A 90 3.20 -25.01 -15.34
C THR A 90 3.69 -24.44 -14.02
N ALA A 91 3.25 -25.02 -12.90
CA ALA A 91 3.81 -24.70 -11.59
C ALA A 91 5.02 -25.60 -11.31
N MET A 92 6.09 -25.03 -10.74
CA MET A 92 7.27 -25.77 -10.34
C MET A 92 7.59 -25.51 -8.86
N ASP A 93 7.90 -26.59 -8.15
CA ASP A 93 8.46 -26.51 -6.80
C ASP A 93 9.95 -26.16 -6.87
N ILE A 94 10.30 -25.00 -6.32
CA ILE A 94 11.67 -24.48 -6.31
C ILE A 94 12.62 -25.30 -5.41
N THR A 95 12.10 -26.17 -4.55
CA THR A 95 12.92 -27.06 -3.72
C THR A 95 13.56 -28.20 -4.51
N SER A 96 13.05 -28.49 -5.70
CA SER A 96 13.58 -29.50 -6.62
C SER A 96 13.47 -28.98 -8.05
N PRO A 97 14.28 -27.97 -8.43
CA PRO A 97 14.14 -27.29 -9.71
C PRO A 97 14.51 -28.22 -10.87
N ASP A 98 13.66 -28.26 -11.89
CA ASP A 98 14.00 -28.85 -13.18
C ASP A 98 14.77 -27.83 -14.01
N GLU A 99 16.08 -28.04 -14.16
CA GLU A 99 16.95 -27.11 -14.88
C GLU A 99 16.58 -26.96 -16.36
N GLN A 100 16.03 -27.99 -17.00
CA GLN A 100 15.67 -27.92 -18.42
C GLN A 100 14.48 -26.96 -18.59
N VAL A 101 13.46 -27.14 -17.75
CA VAL A 101 12.29 -26.26 -17.74
C VAL A 101 12.69 -24.82 -17.41
N LEU A 102 13.62 -24.60 -16.47
CA LEU A 102 14.13 -23.26 -16.16
C LEU A 102 14.88 -22.63 -17.34
N ARG A 103 15.72 -23.39 -18.05
CA ARG A 103 16.47 -22.91 -19.22
C ARG A 103 15.57 -22.51 -20.38
N GLU A 104 14.48 -23.24 -20.60
CA GLU A 104 13.55 -23.03 -21.72
C GLU A 104 12.48 -21.97 -21.43
N ALA A 105 12.18 -21.70 -20.16
CA ALA A 105 11.14 -20.75 -19.76
C ALA A 105 11.43 -19.32 -20.26
N SER A 106 10.56 -18.83 -21.15
CA SER A 106 10.62 -17.46 -21.69
C SER A 106 9.80 -16.45 -20.87
N VAL A 107 8.71 -16.91 -20.24
CA VAL A 107 7.86 -16.13 -19.34
C VAL A 107 7.75 -16.82 -17.99
N ILE A 108 8.06 -16.08 -16.94
CA ILE A 108 8.03 -16.57 -15.56
C ILE A 108 7.15 -15.66 -14.71
N VAL A 109 6.23 -16.24 -13.94
CA VAL A 109 5.52 -15.57 -12.84
C VAL A 109 6.09 -16.08 -11.53
N ALA A 110 6.68 -15.20 -10.72
CA ALA A 110 7.42 -15.66 -9.54
C ALA A 110 7.35 -14.72 -8.33
N ASP A 111 7.51 -15.31 -7.15
CA ASP A 111 7.90 -14.55 -5.97
C ASP A 111 9.39 -14.15 -6.11
N PRO A 112 9.77 -12.88 -5.85
CA PRO A 112 11.16 -12.44 -5.96
C PRO A 112 12.19 -13.34 -5.27
N PRO A 113 11.96 -13.87 -4.05
CA PRO A 113 12.91 -14.78 -3.42
C PRO A 113 13.02 -16.14 -4.12
N SER A 114 11.93 -16.65 -4.69
CA SER A 114 11.90 -17.93 -5.40
C SER A 114 12.69 -17.83 -6.70
N PHE A 115 12.48 -16.74 -7.47
CA PHE A 115 13.23 -16.52 -8.71
C PHE A 115 14.70 -16.22 -8.46
N ALA A 116 15.01 -15.42 -7.42
CA ALA A 116 16.38 -15.03 -7.08
C ALA A 116 17.36 -16.22 -6.99
N GLY A 117 16.90 -17.36 -6.45
CA GLY A 117 17.73 -18.56 -6.28
C GLY A 117 18.05 -19.33 -7.57
N VAL A 118 17.28 -19.12 -8.64
CA VAL A 118 17.41 -19.86 -9.91
C VAL A 118 17.66 -18.95 -11.12
N SER A 119 17.79 -17.65 -10.89
CA SER A 119 17.78 -16.65 -11.96
C SER A 119 18.91 -16.82 -13.00
N ASP A 120 20.07 -17.36 -12.60
CA ASP A 120 21.19 -17.63 -13.51
C ASP A 120 20.93 -18.83 -14.44
N GLN A 121 19.98 -19.71 -14.11
CA GLN A 121 19.61 -20.88 -14.93
C GLN A 121 18.59 -20.51 -16.02
N CYS A 122 17.93 -19.35 -15.91
CA CYS A 122 16.83 -18.93 -16.79
C CYS A 122 17.37 -18.25 -18.07
N SER A 123 18.06 -18.99 -18.93
CA SER A 123 18.75 -18.41 -20.10
C SER A 123 17.81 -17.83 -21.16
N SER A 124 16.63 -18.42 -21.35
CA SER A 124 15.65 -18.00 -22.37
C SER A 124 14.66 -16.94 -21.88
N LEU A 125 14.77 -16.51 -20.61
CA LEU A 125 13.84 -15.57 -20.01
C LEU A 125 13.81 -14.23 -20.75
N VAL A 126 12.61 -13.81 -21.16
CA VAL A 126 12.34 -12.49 -21.75
C VAL A 126 11.43 -11.63 -20.87
N TRP A 127 10.56 -12.26 -20.06
CA TRP A 127 9.64 -11.55 -19.17
C TRP A 127 9.45 -12.25 -17.82
N LEU A 128 9.73 -11.51 -16.75
CA LEU A 128 9.42 -11.87 -15.37
C LEU A 128 8.27 -10.99 -14.84
N GLN A 129 7.18 -11.63 -14.44
CA GLN A 129 6.12 -11.00 -13.65
C GLN A 129 6.32 -11.35 -12.17
N SER A 130 6.74 -10.37 -11.37
CA SER A 130 6.83 -10.50 -9.92
C SER A 130 5.43 -10.50 -9.29
N THR A 131 5.19 -11.41 -8.35
CA THR A 131 3.98 -11.43 -7.51
C THR A 131 4.03 -10.38 -6.39
N PHE A 132 5.19 -9.77 -6.13
CA PHE A 132 5.37 -8.76 -5.08
C PHE A 132 5.45 -7.35 -5.67
N ALA A 133 5.14 -6.36 -4.83
CA ALA A 133 5.40 -4.95 -5.13
C ALA A 133 6.90 -4.59 -5.10
N GLY A 134 7.62 -5.14 -4.12
CA GLY A 134 9.07 -4.93 -3.96
C GLY A 134 9.87 -5.92 -4.80
N CYS A 135 10.90 -5.43 -5.49
CA CYS A 135 11.79 -6.24 -6.33
C CYS A 135 13.23 -6.28 -5.78
N ASP A 136 13.43 -5.96 -4.50
CA ASP A 136 14.78 -5.78 -3.92
C ASP A 136 15.64 -7.05 -4.01
N ALA A 137 15.03 -8.23 -3.83
CA ALA A 137 15.71 -9.51 -3.98
C ALA A 137 16.27 -9.67 -5.40
N LEU A 138 15.45 -9.42 -6.43
CA LEU A 138 15.84 -9.50 -7.85
C LEU A 138 16.98 -8.55 -8.19
N ILE A 139 16.94 -7.32 -7.65
CA ILE A 139 17.97 -6.32 -7.89
C ILE A 139 19.30 -6.78 -7.27
N LYS A 140 19.27 -7.38 -6.08
CA LYS A 140 20.49 -7.77 -5.35
C LYS A 140 21.16 -9.03 -5.89
N THR A 141 20.39 -10.05 -6.26
CA THR A 141 20.94 -11.40 -6.49
C THR A 141 21.05 -11.76 -7.96
N THR A 142 20.18 -11.23 -8.81
CA THR A 142 20.15 -11.65 -10.22
C THR A 142 21.24 -10.95 -11.01
N THR A 143 22.13 -11.72 -11.65
CA THR A 143 23.20 -11.18 -12.50
C THR A 143 22.70 -10.86 -13.92
N LYS A 144 21.76 -11.67 -14.42
CA LYS A 144 21.06 -11.49 -15.70
C LYS A 144 20.23 -10.18 -15.68
N ARG A 145 20.28 -9.39 -16.76
CA ARG A 145 19.56 -8.09 -16.86
C ARG A 145 18.85 -7.89 -18.21
N ASP A 146 18.97 -8.85 -19.11
CA ASP A 146 18.40 -8.86 -20.46
C ASP A 146 16.96 -9.43 -20.48
N PHE A 147 16.13 -9.03 -19.52
CA PHE A 147 14.71 -9.38 -19.49
C PHE A 147 13.86 -8.23 -18.95
N THR A 148 12.58 -8.22 -19.30
CA THR A 148 11.63 -7.27 -18.74
C THR A 148 11.13 -7.79 -17.39
N CYS A 149 11.17 -6.96 -16.35
CA CYS A 149 10.57 -7.29 -15.05
C CYS A 149 9.40 -6.35 -14.77
N THR A 150 8.21 -6.92 -14.55
CA THR A 150 7.03 -6.19 -14.07
C THR A 150 6.76 -6.55 -12.62
N ARG A 151 6.36 -5.57 -11.82
CA ARG A 151 6.01 -5.75 -10.40
C ARG A 151 4.49 -5.78 -10.23
N LEU A 152 4.01 -6.40 -9.16
CA LEU A 152 2.60 -6.29 -8.79
C LEU A 152 2.34 -4.93 -8.15
N SER A 153 1.35 -4.20 -8.65
CA SER A 153 1.02 -2.84 -8.18
C SER A 153 -0.50 -2.61 -8.18
N GLY A 154 -0.96 -1.56 -7.49
CA GLY A 154 -2.39 -1.21 -7.42
C GLY A 154 -3.26 -2.02 -6.45
N VAL A 155 -2.84 -3.20 -5.99
CA VAL A 155 -3.69 -4.08 -5.15
C VAL A 155 -3.41 -3.99 -3.64
N PHE A 156 -2.34 -3.31 -3.24
CA PHE A 156 -1.87 -3.29 -1.85
C PHE A 156 -2.40 -2.11 -1.03
N GLY A 157 -2.87 -1.03 -1.68
CA GLY A 157 -3.32 0.19 -1.02
C GLY A 157 -4.31 -0.05 0.13
N PRO A 158 -5.45 -0.73 -0.11
CA PRO A 158 -6.43 -1.03 0.94
C PRO A 158 -5.82 -1.82 2.12
N LYS A 159 -5.09 -2.90 1.83
CA LYS A 159 -4.50 -3.79 2.84
C LYS A 159 -3.52 -3.05 3.77
N ILE A 160 -2.66 -2.21 3.19
CA ILE A 160 -1.69 -1.44 3.96
C ILE A 160 -2.37 -0.31 4.72
N SER A 161 -3.43 0.29 4.17
CA SER A 161 -4.21 1.30 4.89
C SER A 161 -4.88 0.72 6.13
N GLU A 162 -5.52 -0.45 6.01
CA GLU A 162 -6.09 -1.19 7.14
C GLU A 162 -5.02 -1.49 8.19
N TYR A 163 -3.87 -2.03 7.78
CA TYR A 163 -2.76 -2.34 8.67
C TYR A 163 -2.25 -1.10 9.42
N THR A 164 -2.04 0.01 8.71
CA THR A 164 -1.56 1.26 9.30
C THR A 164 -2.58 1.84 10.28
N MET A 165 -3.85 1.95 9.89
CA MET A 165 -4.89 2.51 10.76
C MET A 165 -5.14 1.62 11.98
N LEU A 166 -5.08 0.29 11.84
CA LEU A 166 -5.16 -0.66 12.95
C LEU A 166 -4.12 -0.33 14.02
N HIS A 167 -2.86 -0.13 13.62
CA HIS A 167 -1.78 0.14 14.58
C HIS A 167 -1.92 1.51 15.24
N ILE A 168 -2.29 2.54 14.48
CA ILE A 168 -2.56 3.89 15.02
C ILE A 168 -3.68 3.80 16.07
N LEU A 169 -4.82 3.20 15.73
CA LEU A 169 -5.96 3.05 16.63
C LEU A 169 -5.61 2.19 17.86
N ALA A 170 -4.83 1.12 17.68
CA ALA A 170 -4.43 0.26 18.77
C ALA A 170 -3.57 0.98 19.82
N ILE A 171 -2.71 1.90 19.36
CA ILE A 171 -1.86 2.72 20.23
C ILE A 171 -2.69 3.81 20.91
N GLU A 172 -3.42 4.63 20.15
CA GLU A 172 -4.21 5.72 20.72
C GLU A 172 -5.28 5.23 21.70
N ARG A 173 -5.85 4.04 21.47
CA ARG A 173 -6.86 3.42 22.37
C ARG A 173 -6.26 2.51 23.42
N ASN A 174 -4.93 2.42 23.51
CA ASN A 174 -4.21 1.55 24.44
C ASN A 174 -4.81 0.13 24.49
N LEU A 175 -5.04 -0.47 23.31
CA LEU A 175 -5.75 -1.75 23.21
C LEU A 175 -5.02 -2.87 23.95
N LYS A 176 -3.68 -2.83 23.99
CA LYS A 176 -2.87 -3.80 24.75
C LYS A 176 -3.25 -3.80 26.23
N GLN A 177 -3.33 -2.63 26.86
CA GLN A 177 -3.73 -2.54 28.27
C GLN A 177 -5.20 -2.91 28.44
N THR A 178 -6.06 -2.48 27.50
CA THR A 178 -7.49 -2.79 27.54
C THR A 178 -7.75 -4.30 27.55
N TRP A 179 -6.99 -5.08 26.77
CA TRP A 179 -7.06 -6.54 26.81
C TRP A 179 -6.56 -7.12 28.13
N ALA A 180 -5.44 -6.63 28.67
CA ALA A 180 -4.95 -7.08 29.97
C ALA A 180 -5.93 -6.80 31.12
N ASP A 181 -6.58 -5.63 31.08
CA ASP A 181 -7.63 -5.26 32.04
C ASP A 181 -8.85 -6.19 31.89
N GLN A 182 -9.26 -6.50 30.66
CA GLN A 182 -10.34 -7.46 30.40
C GLN A 182 -10.02 -8.86 30.94
N ASP A 183 -8.82 -9.38 30.68
CA ASP A 183 -8.39 -10.71 31.14
C ASP A 183 -8.33 -10.79 32.67
N SER A 184 -7.91 -9.71 33.32
CA SER A 184 -7.91 -9.58 34.78
C SER A 184 -9.27 -9.22 35.37
N ARG A 185 -10.32 -9.10 34.54
CA ARG A 185 -11.68 -8.68 34.92
C ARG A 185 -11.71 -7.33 35.62
N VAL A 186 -10.74 -6.47 35.31
CA VAL A 186 -10.66 -5.11 35.81
C VAL A 186 -11.38 -4.20 34.82
N TRP A 187 -12.36 -3.45 35.32
CA TRP A 187 -12.90 -2.32 34.57
C TRP A 187 -11.97 -1.13 34.79
N GLY A 188 -11.17 -0.78 33.77
CA GLY A 188 -10.06 0.18 33.81
C GLY A 188 -10.43 1.64 34.11
N ARG A 189 -11.12 1.90 35.22
CA ARG A 189 -11.22 3.22 35.85
C ARG A 189 -9.98 3.38 36.72
N ARG A 190 -8.93 3.93 36.13
CA ARG A 190 -7.80 4.44 36.87
C ARG A 190 -7.94 5.95 36.92
N ASP A 191 -7.91 6.47 38.13
CA ASP A 191 -8.19 7.85 38.46
C ASP A 191 -7.25 8.77 37.65
N GLY A 192 -7.82 9.67 36.83
CA GLY A 192 -7.06 10.57 35.94
C GLY A 192 -6.66 10.00 34.57
N GLN A 193 -6.93 8.73 34.27
CA GLN A 193 -6.63 8.11 32.98
C GLN A 193 -7.87 8.04 32.08
N GLN A 194 -7.82 8.76 30.96
CA GLN A 194 -8.13 8.32 29.58
C GLN A 194 -8.19 9.56 28.66
N SER A 195 -7.18 10.42 28.70
CA SER A 195 -6.99 11.38 27.60
C SER A 195 -6.32 10.62 26.46
N TYR A 196 -7.10 9.93 25.64
CA TYR A 196 -6.63 9.49 24.33
C TYR A 196 -6.78 10.65 23.34
N ARG A 197 -5.85 10.77 22.40
CA ARG A 197 -5.94 11.78 21.35
C ARG A 197 -6.90 11.26 20.28
N THR A 198 -7.75 12.13 19.77
CA THR A 198 -8.60 11.78 18.61
C THR A 198 -7.78 11.95 17.34
N LEU A 199 -8.05 11.14 16.31
CA LEU A 199 -7.20 11.10 15.12
C LEU A 199 -7.16 12.42 14.35
N ASP A 200 -8.22 13.23 14.41
CA ASP A 200 -8.28 14.57 13.83
C ASP A 200 -7.30 15.58 14.45
N GLN A 201 -6.76 15.26 15.64
CA GLN A 201 -5.72 16.06 16.30
C GLN A 201 -4.30 15.66 15.89
N LEU A 202 -4.17 14.60 15.08
CA LEU A 202 -2.89 13.94 14.82
C LEU A 202 -2.43 14.15 13.38
N THR A 203 -1.10 14.21 13.22
CA THR A 203 -0.44 14.28 11.92
C THR A 203 0.18 12.94 11.53
N LEU A 204 -0.25 12.39 10.39
CA LEU A 204 0.37 11.22 9.76
C LEU A 204 1.32 11.67 8.64
N GLY A 205 2.61 11.39 8.82
CA GLY A 205 3.61 11.48 7.77
C GLY A 205 3.68 10.21 6.93
N VAL A 206 3.60 10.34 5.61
CA VAL A 206 3.72 9.24 4.64
C VAL A 206 5.05 9.37 3.89
N LEU A 207 6.03 8.54 4.24
CA LEU A 207 7.27 8.41 3.47
C LEU A 207 7.03 7.53 2.25
N GLY A 208 7.13 8.13 1.07
CA GLY A 208 6.78 7.52 -0.22
C GLY A 208 5.29 7.66 -0.54
N VAL A 209 4.93 8.62 -1.41
CA VAL A 209 3.54 8.80 -1.87
C VAL A 209 3.37 8.27 -3.29
N GLY A 210 3.44 6.94 -3.42
CA GLY A 210 3.03 6.18 -4.62
C GLY A 210 1.67 5.49 -4.40
N ASP A 211 1.36 4.44 -5.17
CA ASP A 211 0.06 3.75 -5.11
C ASP A 211 -0.39 3.39 -3.69
N ILE A 212 0.52 2.86 -2.86
CA ILE A 212 0.24 2.46 -1.48
C ILE A 212 0.09 3.69 -0.59
N GLY A 213 1.11 4.57 -0.58
CA GLY A 213 1.12 5.75 0.28
C GLY A 213 -0.04 6.70 0.03
N ALA A 214 -0.47 6.87 -1.22
CA ALA A 214 -1.63 7.68 -1.57
C ALA A 214 -2.94 7.11 -1.00
N HIS A 215 -3.13 5.79 -1.07
CA HIS A 215 -4.31 5.15 -0.48
C HIS A 215 -4.32 5.27 1.06
N VAL A 216 -3.15 5.15 1.70
CA VAL A 216 -2.99 5.37 3.14
C VAL A 216 -3.34 6.81 3.51
N ALA A 217 -2.84 7.78 2.73
CA ALA A 217 -3.14 9.20 2.91
C ALA A 217 -4.65 9.47 2.84
N GLN A 218 -5.34 9.00 1.79
CA GLN A 218 -6.78 9.15 1.65
C GLN A 218 -7.56 8.52 2.80
N THR A 219 -7.15 7.33 3.25
CA THR A 219 -7.78 6.65 4.39
C THR A 219 -7.60 7.48 5.67
N ALA A 220 -6.39 7.97 5.94
CA ALA A 220 -6.13 8.82 7.11
C ALA A 220 -6.93 10.13 7.08
N LYS A 221 -7.10 10.75 5.90
CA LYS A 221 -8.00 11.91 5.73
C LYS A 221 -9.45 11.59 6.05
N ALA A 222 -9.94 10.40 5.72
CA ALA A 222 -11.29 9.97 6.08
C ALA A 222 -11.49 9.86 7.61
N PHE A 223 -10.41 9.67 8.38
CA PHE A 223 -10.40 9.74 9.84
C PHE A 223 -10.17 11.16 10.40
N GLY A 224 -10.08 12.18 9.53
CA GLY A 224 -9.88 13.57 9.92
C GLY A 224 -8.43 13.98 10.18
N MET A 225 -7.45 13.08 10.00
CA MET A 225 -6.04 13.37 10.29
C MET A 225 -5.50 14.49 9.40
N THR A 226 -4.48 15.18 9.89
CA THR A 226 -3.56 15.93 9.02
C THR A 226 -2.60 14.95 8.38
N VAL A 227 -2.38 15.05 7.07
CA VAL A 227 -1.53 14.12 6.32
C VAL A 227 -0.43 14.88 5.59
N TRP A 228 0.81 14.54 5.91
CA TRP A 228 1.98 15.05 5.22
C TRP A 228 2.59 13.94 4.38
N GLY A 229 3.03 14.28 3.17
CA GLY A 229 3.71 13.35 2.28
C GLY A 229 5.18 13.72 2.14
N CYS A 230 6.03 12.71 1.95
CA CYS A 230 7.43 12.93 1.58
C CYS A 230 7.81 12.04 0.40
N ARG A 231 8.27 12.66 -0.69
CA ARG A 231 8.79 11.98 -1.89
C ARG A 231 9.76 12.89 -2.63
N ARG A 232 10.40 12.38 -3.70
CA ARG A 232 11.40 13.15 -4.46
C ARG A 232 10.85 14.37 -5.20
N SER A 233 9.56 14.37 -5.55
CA SER A 233 8.88 15.48 -6.23
C SER A 233 7.95 16.20 -5.28
N GLU A 234 7.83 17.52 -5.44
CA GLU A 234 6.89 18.36 -4.69
C GLU A 234 5.45 18.30 -5.23
N GLU A 235 5.23 17.56 -6.31
CA GLU A 235 3.90 17.36 -6.88
C GLU A 235 2.92 16.90 -5.80
N GLY A 236 1.72 17.47 -5.79
CA GLY A 236 0.66 17.09 -4.86
C GLY A 236 0.18 15.65 -5.08
N ALA A 237 -0.53 15.13 -4.08
CA ALA A 237 -1.24 13.86 -4.16
C ALA A 237 -2.59 13.98 -3.44
N GLU A 238 -3.60 13.29 -3.94
CA GLU A 238 -4.91 13.26 -3.29
C GLU A 238 -4.77 12.72 -1.85
N GLY A 239 -5.44 13.39 -0.92
CA GLY A 239 -5.41 13.03 0.49
C GLY A 239 -4.15 13.50 1.23
N VAL A 240 -3.28 14.32 0.63
CA VAL A 240 -2.10 14.89 1.28
C VAL A 240 -2.27 16.40 1.43
N ASP A 241 -2.15 16.91 2.66
CA ASP A 241 -2.28 18.34 2.98
C ASP A 241 -1.00 19.12 2.65
N ARG A 242 0.17 18.51 2.83
CA ARG A 242 1.48 19.12 2.52
C ARG A 242 2.48 18.09 2.01
N MET A 243 3.18 18.40 0.93
CA MET A 243 4.25 17.57 0.38
C MET A 243 5.63 18.12 0.76
N PHE A 244 6.56 17.23 1.08
CA PHE A 244 7.94 17.51 1.42
C PHE A 244 8.88 16.71 0.52
N THR A 245 10.10 17.22 0.35
CA THR A 245 11.18 16.46 -0.27
C THR A 245 12.04 15.75 0.76
N THR A 246 12.93 14.86 0.29
CA THR A 246 13.88 14.14 1.14
C THR A 246 14.85 15.07 1.88
N GLU A 247 15.14 16.24 1.33
CA GLU A 247 16.00 17.26 1.93
C GLU A 247 15.31 17.96 3.11
N GLN A 248 13.98 17.97 3.12
CA GLN A 248 13.14 18.56 4.16
C GLN A 248 12.73 17.55 5.24
N LEU A 249 13.35 16.37 5.25
CA LEU A 249 13.00 15.29 6.17
C LEU A 249 13.01 15.70 7.66
N PRO A 250 13.94 16.54 8.16
CA PRO A 250 13.86 17.01 9.55
C PRO A 250 12.59 17.81 9.86
N GLU A 251 12.18 18.72 8.97
CA GLU A 251 10.95 19.51 9.15
C GLU A 251 9.72 18.59 9.10
N PHE A 252 9.68 17.69 8.12
CA PHE A 252 8.62 16.70 7.99
C PHE A 252 8.45 15.87 9.27
N LEU A 253 9.54 15.29 9.79
CA LEU A 253 9.50 14.44 10.98
C LEU A 253 9.19 15.22 12.27
N ALA A 254 9.56 16.49 12.35
CA ALA A 254 9.29 17.32 13.53
C ALA A 254 7.80 17.57 13.80
N GLY A 255 6.98 17.53 12.74
CA GLY A 255 5.54 17.77 12.83
C GLY A 255 4.67 16.52 12.78
N CYS A 256 5.25 15.32 12.71
CA CYS A 256 4.48 14.07 12.63
C CYS A 256 4.29 13.43 14.02
N ASP A 257 3.08 12.97 14.30
CA ASP A 257 2.79 12.06 15.42
C ASP A 257 3.05 10.60 15.03
N TYR A 258 2.72 10.27 13.79
CA TYR A 258 2.91 8.96 13.19
C TYR A 258 3.64 9.11 11.87
N VAL A 259 4.50 8.16 11.55
CA VAL A 259 5.18 8.08 10.27
C VAL A 259 4.99 6.70 9.69
N VAL A 260 4.40 6.59 8.52
CA VAL A 260 4.32 5.34 7.76
C VAL A 260 5.35 5.35 6.64
N ASN A 261 6.25 4.36 6.63
CA ASN A 261 7.20 4.17 5.54
C ASN A 261 6.67 3.19 4.52
N THR A 262 6.47 3.64 3.29
CA THR A 262 6.08 2.82 2.13
C THR A 262 7.10 2.87 0.99
N MET A 263 8.28 3.45 1.24
CA MET A 263 9.32 3.58 0.21
C MET A 263 9.94 2.23 -0.18
N PRO A 264 10.36 2.08 -1.45
CA PRO A 264 11.17 0.94 -1.89
C PRO A 264 12.62 1.05 -1.40
N SER A 265 13.33 -0.08 -1.28
CA SER A 265 14.72 -0.13 -0.80
C SER A 265 15.75 0.12 -1.90
N THR A 266 16.04 1.40 -2.15
CA THR A 266 16.99 1.84 -3.18
C THR A 266 18.29 2.35 -2.55
N ALA A 267 19.32 2.61 -3.36
CA ALA A 267 20.53 3.28 -2.89
C ALA A 267 20.25 4.65 -2.23
N LEU A 268 19.16 5.33 -2.65
CA LEU A 268 18.78 6.65 -2.14
C LEU A 268 17.95 6.60 -0.85
N THR A 269 17.28 5.49 -0.57
CA THR A 269 16.38 5.34 0.59
C THR A 269 16.97 4.46 1.70
N ARG A 270 17.98 3.64 1.38
CA ARG A 270 18.70 2.83 2.37
C ARG A 270 19.39 3.71 3.40
N GLY A 271 19.01 3.52 4.66
CA GLY A 271 19.58 4.28 5.77
C GLY A 271 19.02 5.69 5.93
N LEU A 272 17.92 6.04 5.24
CA LEU A 272 17.32 7.38 5.33
C LEU A 272 16.98 7.77 6.78
N LEU A 273 16.51 6.81 7.58
CA LEU A 273 16.23 6.96 9.00
C LEU A 273 17.28 6.25 9.88
N ASP A 274 18.51 6.10 9.39
CA ASP A 274 19.62 5.51 10.14
C ASP A 274 20.52 6.62 10.70
N ARG A 275 20.66 6.64 12.03
CA ARG A 275 21.47 7.63 12.74
C ARG A 275 22.93 7.63 12.29
N SER A 276 23.47 6.48 11.90
CA SER A 276 24.87 6.34 11.46
C SER A 276 25.09 6.68 9.99
N LYS A 277 24.02 6.84 9.19
CA LYS A 277 24.07 7.05 7.73
C LYS A 277 23.41 8.36 7.30
N GLY A 278 23.58 9.40 8.12
CA GLY A 278 23.09 10.75 7.82
C GLY A 278 21.65 11.03 8.25
N GLY A 279 20.92 10.05 8.79
CA GLY A 279 19.56 10.24 9.32
C GLY A 279 19.50 10.86 10.72
N ALA A 280 20.66 11.10 11.36
CA ALA A 280 20.72 11.67 12.71
C ALA A 280 20.00 13.03 12.84
N PRO A 281 20.18 14.01 11.93
CA PRO A 281 19.47 15.30 12.03
C PRO A 281 17.96 15.14 11.94
N ALA A 282 17.48 14.25 11.06
CA ALA A 282 16.06 13.99 10.87
C ALA A 282 15.44 13.33 12.11
N LEU A 283 16.11 12.31 12.67
CA LEU A 283 15.67 11.63 13.89
C LEU A 283 15.74 12.55 15.13
N ALA A 284 16.71 13.47 15.19
CA ALA A 284 16.81 14.44 16.27
C ALA A 284 15.67 15.46 16.27
N ALA A 285 15.06 15.71 15.10
CA ALA A 285 13.91 16.58 14.96
C ALA A 285 12.59 15.91 15.39
N CYS A 286 12.53 14.56 15.40
CA CYS A 286 11.35 13.81 15.83
C CYS A 286 10.96 14.11 17.28
N ARG A 287 9.68 14.33 17.53
CA ARG A 287 9.13 14.60 18.88
C ARG A 287 8.38 13.41 19.46
N GLY A 288 8.98 12.22 19.36
CA GLY A 288 8.37 10.97 19.85
C GLY A 288 7.39 10.32 18.88
N ALA A 289 7.51 10.60 17.58
CA ALA A 289 6.67 10.00 16.56
C ALA A 289 6.77 8.47 16.54
N VAL A 290 5.65 7.79 16.27
CA VAL A 290 5.61 6.34 16.08
C VAL A 290 5.88 5.99 14.61
N LEU A 291 6.84 5.11 14.36
CA LEU A 291 7.15 4.60 13.03
C LEU A 291 6.39 3.29 12.74
N ILE A 292 5.64 3.27 11.64
CA ILE A 292 5.01 2.09 11.05
C ILE A 292 5.74 1.78 9.74
N ASN A 293 6.64 0.80 9.77
CA ASN A 293 7.43 0.45 8.58
C ASN A 293 6.81 -0.72 7.80
N VAL A 294 6.19 -0.40 6.68
CA VAL A 294 5.60 -1.37 5.72
C VAL A 294 6.39 -1.44 4.40
N GLY A 295 7.44 -0.62 4.28
CA GLY A 295 8.42 -0.60 3.20
C GLY A 295 9.79 -1.14 3.67
N ARG A 296 10.86 -0.68 3.00
CA ARG A 296 12.24 -1.14 3.21
C ARG A 296 13.28 -0.08 2.81
#